data_AF-R5NVK6-F1
#
_entry.id   AF-R5NVK6-F1
#
_cell.length_a   1.000
_cell.length_b   1.000
_cell.length_c   1.000
_cell.angle_alpha   90.00
_cell.angle_beta   90.00
_cell.angle_gamma   90.00
#
_symmetry.space_group_name_H-M   'P 1'
#
loop_
_entity.id
_entity.type
_entity.pdbx_description
1 polymer ?
#
loop_
_entity_poly.entity_id
_entity_poly.type
_entity_poly.pdbx_seq_one_letter_code
_entity_poly.pdbx_strand_id
1 'polypeptide(L)'
;MRKLMIWVLACILGNSVFAEGYQVNVLSAKQTGMGHVGTGMKLGAESMHFNPAGLVWLNNHMDISVGVSAVAAKAKYTHDGYSAKTDNPLSTPLYAYAGYRIYDNLAAGISLTTPYGNGLKWPKNWAGVNLIQDISLRSYVLQPTLSYKITDKLSVGVGLMLAIGNVNLSRALMSTADFQMIGNIIEQLPLPEEQKKYFVETIRDNKFPPAAATLDGKAGVRAGFNIGVLYDISDKVSVGISYRSKIKMRVKEGDASLDYANRAVEDLMGTLGKLAPMFAVPKYDQGSFRAELPLPSNTTIGVSYRPTNRWELALDLQYVGWNAYDSLNVYFNEPELGISPIKAKKDYKNTIIARIGAEYKATDRLDVRAGVYFDQSPIRKNNYNPETPGMNKIGMSAGLSFEPYKNLQFDFAFLYIQGIGRDGSYTYNNIVIPTQIDTFSGHYTSSAITASLGVSYKF
;
A
#
# COMPACT_ATOMS: atom_id res chain seq x y z
N MET A 1 27.86 10.26 28.38
CA MET A 1 27.23 10.43 27.04
C MET A 1 27.40 9.20 26.15
N ARG A 2 28.58 8.84 25.60
CA ARG A 2 28.77 7.71 24.65
C ARG A 2 28.00 6.40 24.99
N LYS A 3 28.01 5.95 26.25
CA LYS A 3 27.29 4.73 26.68
C LYS A 3 25.76 4.79 26.51
N LEU A 4 25.13 5.97 26.62
CA LEU A 4 23.68 6.13 26.45
C LEU A 4 23.26 5.94 24.98
N MET A 5 24.09 6.44 24.07
CA MET A 5 23.89 6.34 22.62
C MET A 5 23.93 4.88 22.13
N ILE A 6 24.76 4.05 22.77
CA ILE A 6 24.85 2.60 22.47
C ILE A 6 23.57 1.86 22.89
N TRP A 7 22.95 2.22 24.02
CA TRP A 7 21.66 1.61 24.42
C TRP A 7 20.51 1.99 23.48
N VAL A 8 20.45 3.25 23.02
CA VAL A 8 19.44 3.68 22.03
C VAL A 8 19.62 2.94 20.70
N LEU A 9 20.85 2.70 20.25
CA LEU A 9 21.14 1.90 19.05
C LEU A 9 20.86 0.40 19.25
N ALA A 10 21.12 -0.15 20.44
CA ALA A 10 20.88 -1.57 20.73
C ALA A 10 19.39 -1.95 20.71
N CYS A 11 18.49 -1.03 21.04
CA CYS A 11 17.04 -1.25 21.01
C CYS A 11 16.41 -1.25 19.60
N ILE A 12 17.18 -1.06 18.52
CA ILE A 12 16.68 -1.02 17.14
C ILE A 12 16.63 -2.43 16.49
N LEU A 13 17.09 -3.47 17.18
CA LEU A 13 17.14 -4.85 16.68
C LEU A 13 15.76 -5.58 16.76
N GLY A 14 14.78 -5.24 15.90
CA GLY A 14 13.65 -6.16 15.67
C GLY A 14 12.38 -5.74 14.89
N ASN A 15 12.32 -6.10 13.60
CA ASN A 15 11.10 -6.52 12.83
C ASN A 15 9.92 -5.50 12.57
N SER A 16 9.96 -4.71 11.48
CA SER A 16 8.98 -3.66 10.98
C SER A 16 7.52 -4.06 10.48
N VAL A 17 6.66 -3.64 9.49
CA VAL A 17 6.52 -2.98 8.13
C VAL A 17 5.40 -1.88 8.07
N PHE A 18 4.84 -1.53 6.88
CA PHE A 18 3.64 -0.69 6.59
C PHE A 18 2.40 -0.83 7.51
N ALA A 19 1.81 0.27 8.01
CA ALA A 19 0.47 0.26 8.65
C ALA A 19 -0.64 0.83 7.77
N GLU A 20 -0.27 1.61 6.77
CA GLU A 20 -1.09 2.57 6.03
C GLU A 20 -2.05 1.89 5.02
N GLY A 21 -2.50 0.66 5.30
CA GLY A 21 -3.18 -0.22 4.36
C GLY A 21 -2.32 -0.48 3.13
N TYR A 22 -2.66 0.21 2.04
CA TYR A 22 -1.93 0.24 0.76
C TYR A 22 -1.61 1.68 0.31
N GLN A 23 -1.55 2.64 1.24
CA GLN A 23 -0.88 3.93 1.01
C GLN A 23 0.64 3.76 1.02
N VAL A 24 1.34 4.69 0.36
CA VAL A 24 2.79 4.69 0.21
C VAL A 24 3.32 6.11 0.48
N ASN A 25 3.49 6.46 1.75
CA ASN A 25 3.90 7.79 2.19
C ASN A 25 5.42 8.04 2.07
N VAL A 26 5.97 7.89 0.86
CA VAL A 26 7.38 8.22 0.52
C VAL A 26 7.44 9.13 -0.71
N LEU A 27 6.67 10.23 -0.59
CA LEU A 27 6.27 11.14 -1.68
C LEU A 27 7.15 12.39 -1.78
N SER A 28 8.16 12.49 -0.91
CA SER A 28 9.25 13.47 -0.91
C SER A 28 10.37 12.84 -0.09
N ALA A 29 11.61 12.81 -0.58
CA ALA A 29 12.73 12.32 0.22
C ALA A 29 12.93 13.21 1.46
N LYS A 30 12.79 14.53 1.30
CA LYS A 30 12.87 15.52 2.39
C LYS A 30 11.87 15.23 3.51
N GLN A 31 10.58 15.08 3.18
CA GLN A 31 9.55 14.81 4.19
C GLN A 31 9.61 13.37 4.70
N THR A 32 10.08 12.41 3.90
CA THR A 32 10.33 11.04 4.39
C THR A 32 11.35 11.05 5.54
N GLY A 33 12.38 11.91 5.48
CA GLY A 33 13.33 12.09 6.58
C GLY A 33 12.75 12.75 7.84
N MET A 34 11.65 13.50 7.69
CA MET A 34 10.99 14.29 8.74
C MET A 34 9.70 13.63 9.27
N GLY A 35 9.52 12.32 9.08
CA GLY A 35 8.35 11.59 9.59
C GLY A 35 7.06 11.81 8.78
N HIS A 36 7.18 12.31 7.55
CA HIS A 36 6.09 12.61 6.62
C HIS A 36 5.10 13.69 7.09
N VAL A 37 5.56 14.61 7.94
CA VAL A 37 4.89 15.90 8.17
C VAL A 37 4.98 16.79 6.91
N GLY A 38 4.15 17.83 6.83
CA GLY A 38 4.26 18.83 5.76
C GLY A 38 3.07 19.77 5.59
N THR A 39 1.92 19.47 6.21
CA THR A 39 0.65 20.16 5.92
C THR A 39 0.65 21.63 6.37
N GLY A 40 1.39 21.96 7.43
CA GLY A 40 1.61 23.34 7.89
C GLY A 40 2.87 24.02 7.31
N MET A 41 3.56 23.41 6.34
CA MET A 41 4.89 23.84 5.86
C MET A 41 4.86 24.40 4.43
N LYS A 42 5.89 25.19 4.08
CA LYS A 42 6.08 25.78 2.74
C LYS A 42 7.17 25.00 2.00
N LEU A 43 6.78 23.91 1.35
CA LEU A 43 7.68 22.86 0.84
C LEU A 43 8.10 23.03 -0.62
N GLY A 44 8.04 24.25 -1.16
CA GLY A 44 8.27 24.48 -2.58
C GLY A 44 7.24 23.75 -3.45
N ALA A 45 7.67 23.19 -4.59
CA ALA A 45 6.84 22.42 -5.50
C ALA A 45 6.24 21.15 -4.86
N GLU A 46 6.93 20.54 -3.89
CA GLU A 46 6.46 19.35 -3.17
C GLU A 46 5.17 19.61 -2.37
N SER A 47 4.88 20.87 -2.03
CA SER A 47 3.64 21.30 -1.37
C SER A 47 2.39 20.82 -2.11
N MET A 48 2.45 20.64 -3.43
CA MET A 48 1.36 20.08 -4.23
C MET A 48 0.82 18.75 -3.70
N HIS A 49 1.65 17.92 -3.04
CA HIS A 49 1.14 16.73 -2.37
C HIS A 49 0.55 17.05 -0.99
N PHE A 50 1.35 17.65 -0.11
CA PHE A 50 1.05 17.79 1.32
C PHE A 50 -0.06 18.81 1.59
N ASN A 51 0.05 20.02 1.03
CA ASN A 51 -0.97 21.06 1.11
C ASN A 51 -0.83 21.99 -0.11
N PRO A 52 -1.76 21.96 -1.09
CA PRO A 52 -1.60 22.71 -2.33
C PRO A 52 -1.62 24.24 -2.14
N ALA A 53 -2.04 24.76 -0.97
CA ALA A 53 -1.86 26.17 -0.62
C ALA A 53 -0.39 26.57 -0.40
N GLY A 54 0.49 25.62 -0.08
CA GLY A 54 1.93 25.86 0.08
C GLY A 54 2.66 26.20 -1.23
N LEU A 55 2.08 25.87 -2.40
CA LEU A 55 2.71 26.09 -3.70
C LEU A 55 2.85 27.58 -4.07
N VAL A 56 1.97 28.49 -3.63
CA VAL A 56 2.12 29.93 -3.90
C VAL A 56 3.30 30.59 -3.16
N TRP A 57 4.03 29.81 -2.36
CA TRP A 57 5.20 30.24 -1.58
C TRP A 57 6.53 29.75 -2.18
N LEU A 58 6.60 29.54 -3.50
CA LEU A 58 7.90 29.36 -4.17
C LEU A 58 8.78 30.60 -3.96
N ASN A 59 10.02 30.39 -3.51
CA ASN A 59 11.02 31.47 -3.36
C ASN A 59 11.57 31.97 -4.71
N ASN A 60 11.46 31.15 -5.75
CA ASN A 60 12.02 31.35 -7.08
C ASN A 60 10.89 31.44 -8.14
N HIS A 61 11.22 31.48 -9.43
CA HIS A 61 10.20 31.44 -10.49
C HIS A 61 9.77 30.02 -10.82
N MET A 62 10.70 29.07 -10.82
CA MET A 62 10.39 27.64 -10.99
C MET A 62 11.09 26.80 -9.92
N ASP A 63 10.46 25.70 -9.52
CA ASP A 63 11.01 24.72 -8.60
C ASP A 63 10.67 23.33 -9.10
N ILE A 64 11.68 22.49 -9.32
CA ILE A 64 11.52 21.12 -9.80
C ILE A 64 12.14 20.19 -8.77
N SER A 65 11.38 19.22 -8.27
CA SER A 65 11.86 18.15 -7.38
C SER A 65 11.48 16.79 -7.95
N VAL A 66 12.45 15.88 -8.05
CA VAL A 66 12.26 14.50 -8.52
C VAL A 66 12.90 13.53 -7.54
N GLY A 67 12.33 12.33 -7.38
CA GLY A 67 12.92 11.34 -6.50
C GLY A 67 12.30 9.95 -6.59
N VAL A 68 12.99 9.00 -5.98
CA VAL A 68 12.65 7.58 -5.95
C VAL A 68 13.01 7.00 -4.59
N SER A 69 12.20 6.03 -4.14
CA SER A 69 12.45 5.32 -2.89
C SER A 69 12.57 3.83 -3.13
N ALA A 70 13.57 3.20 -2.52
CA ALA A 70 13.75 1.75 -2.50
C ALA A 70 13.11 1.18 -1.23
N VAL A 71 11.93 0.58 -1.37
CA VAL A 71 11.10 0.07 -0.27
C VAL A 71 11.23 -1.45 -0.19
N ALA A 72 11.95 -1.94 0.83
CA ALA A 72 12.15 -3.36 1.10
C ALA A 72 11.20 -3.81 2.23
N ALA A 73 10.30 -4.74 1.94
CA ALA A 73 9.18 -5.12 2.82
C ALA A 73 9.09 -6.63 3.04
N LYS A 74 8.61 -7.08 4.21
CA LYS A 74 8.36 -8.48 4.57
C LYS A 74 7.17 -8.59 5.54
N ALA A 75 6.49 -9.73 5.55
CA ALA A 75 5.56 -10.15 6.60
C ALA A 75 5.97 -11.53 7.15
N LYS A 76 5.58 -11.82 8.39
CA LYS A 76 5.67 -13.14 9.02
C LYS A 76 4.31 -13.52 9.59
N TYR A 77 3.89 -14.74 9.31
CA TYR A 77 2.73 -15.40 9.91
C TYR A 77 3.20 -16.54 10.82
N THR A 78 2.51 -16.74 11.95
CA THR A 78 2.72 -17.85 12.89
C THR A 78 1.40 -18.33 13.48
N HIS A 79 1.19 -19.64 13.51
CA HIS A 79 0.06 -20.32 14.14
C HIS A 79 0.53 -21.74 14.49
N ASP A 80 0.29 -22.19 15.71
CA ASP A 80 0.43 -23.58 16.17
C ASP A 80 1.73 -24.28 15.74
N GLY A 81 2.86 -23.60 16.01
CA GLY A 81 4.22 -24.07 15.67
C GLY A 81 4.64 -23.83 14.22
N TYR A 82 3.69 -23.73 13.28
CA TYR A 82 3.97 -23.36 11.89
C TYR A 82 4.36 -21.89 11.75
N SER A 83 5.19 -21.56 10.75
CA SER A 83 5.43 -20.18 10.35
C SER A 83 5.67 -20.02 8.84
N ALA A 84 5.19 -18.91 8.29
CA ALA A 84 5.50 -18.46 6.94
C ALA A 84 6.15 -17.07 6.99
N LYS A 85 6.98 -16.76 5.99
CA LYS A 85 7.54 -15.42 5.75
C LYS A 85 7.33 -15.07 4.29
N THR A 86 7.11 -13.79 3.99
CA THR A 86 7.01 -13.33 2.61
C THR A 86 8.37 -12.99 2.00
N ASP A 87 8.48 -13.16 0.68
CA ASP A 87 9.65 -12.83 -0.13
C ASP A 87 9.27 -11.73 -1.15
N ASN A 88 8.99 -10.53 -0.63
CA ASN A 88 8.43 -9.46 -1.44
C ASN A 88 9.51 -8.83 -2.33
N PRO A 89 9.20 -8.53 -3.61
CA PRO A 89 10.11 -7.77 -4.47
C PRO A 89 10.33 -6.35 -3.94
N LEU A 90 11.51 -5.79 -4.18
CA LEU A 90 11.81 -4.40 -3.88
C LEU A 90 10.83 -3.48 -4.64
N SER A 91 10.13 -2.62 -3.93
CA SER A 91 9.20 -1.66 -4.53
C SER A 91 9.89 -0.31 -4.74
N THR A 92 9.65 0.31 -5.89
CA THR A 92 10.31 1.54 -6.33
C THR A 92 9.31 2.68 -6.61
N PRO A 93 8.52 3.13 -5.62
CA PRO A 93 7.67 4.31 -5.77
C PRO A 93 8.51 5.56 -6.08
N LEU A 94 7.97 6.39 -6.97
CA LEU A 94 8.60 7.63 -7.44
C LEU A 94 7.71 8.84 -7.23
N TYR A 95 8.34 10.01 -7.26
CA TYR A 95 7.68 11.31 -7.30
C TYR A 95 8.39 12.25 -8.27
N ALA A 96 7.62 13.17 -8.85
CA ALA A 96 8.10 14.32 -9.61
C ALA A 96 7.16 15.51 -9.37
N TYR A 97 7.72 16.70 -9.20
CA TYR A 97 7.02 17.96 -8.98
C TYR A 97 7.67 19.03 -9.85
N ALA A 98 6.87 19.83 -10.54
CA ALA A 98 7.30 21.06 -11.19
C ALA A 98 6.29 22.17 -10.84
N GLY A 99 6.74 23.14 -10.03
CA GLY A 99 5.97 24.32 -9.65
C GLY A 99 6.50 25.57 -10.35
N TYR A 100 5.60 26.48 -10.74
CA TYR A 100 5.92 27.75 -11.40
C TYR A 100 5.11 28.89 -10.79
N ARG A 101 5.81 29.99 -10.45
CA ARG A 101 5.25 31.20 -9.84
C ARG A 101 4.90 32.20 -10.95
N ILE A 102 3.61 32.24 -11.31
CA ILE A 102 3.07 33.08 -12.38
C ILE A 102 3.06 34.55 -11.96
N TYR A 103 2.58 34.82 -10.74
CA TYR A 103 2.55 36.14 -10.11
C TYR A 103 2.87 36.01 -8.62
N ASP A 104 3.12 37.11 -7.90
CA ASP A 104 3.41 37.10 -6.45
C ASP A 104 2.26 36.54 -5.60
N ASN A 105 1.05 36.46 -6.16
CA ASN A 105 -0.14 35.87 -5.55
C ASN A 105 -0.69 34.61 -6.26
N LEU A 106 -0.06 34.13 -7.34
CA LEU A 106 -0.55 32.98 -8.12
C LEU A 106 0.59 32.06 -8.57
N ALA A 107 0.47 30.78 -8.22
CA ALA A 107 1.35 29.73 -8.74
C ALA A 107 0.52 28.59 -9.35
N ALA A 108 1.12 27.93 -10.33
CA ALA A 108 0.62 26.70 -10.93
C ALA A 108 1.70 25.61 -10.86
N GLY A 109 1.33 24.36 -11.04
CA GLY A 109 2.29 23.28 -11.10
C GLY A 109 1.67 21.96 -11.52
N ILE A 110 2.52 20.97 -11.75
CA ILE A 110 2.13 19.60 -12.02
C ILE A 110 2.98 18.65 -11.19
N SER A 111 2.36 17.57 -10.72
CA SER A 111 3.07 16.50 -10.03
C SER A 111 2.67 15.13 -10.54
N LEU A 112 3.60 14.18 -10.49
CA LEU A 112 3.39 12.76 -10.71
C LEU A 112 3.85 12.04 -9.44
N THR A 113 3.00 11.22 -8.84
CA THR A 113 3.28 10.57 -7.56
C THR A 113 2.82 9.11 -7.55
N THR A 114 3.38 8.31 -6.64
CA THR A 114 2.98 6.91 -6.42
C THR A 114 2.33 6.72 -5.03
N PRO A 115 1.19 7.35 -4.71
CA PRO A 115 0.67 7.43 -3.34
C PRO A 115 0.00 6.17 -2.80
N TYR A 116 -0.25 5.18 -3.66
CA TYR A 116 -0.81 3.88 -3.24
C TYR A 116 -0.10 2.72 -3.95
N GLY A 117 0.11 1.64 -3.21
CA GLY A 117 0.73 0.42 -3.69
C GLY A 117 0.72 -0.69 -2.64
N ASN A 118 0.83 -1.92 -3.10
CA ASN A 118 1.06 -3.11 -2.27
C ASN A 118 1.95 -4.09 -3.06
N GLY A 119 2.77 -4.85 -2.35
CA GLY A 119 3.69 -5.83 -2.91
C GLY A 119 3.94 -6.93 -1.89
N LEU A 120 3.24 -8.05 -2.04
CA LEU A 120 3.25 -9.15 -1.08
C LEU A 120 3.37 -10.49 -1.80
N LYS A 121 4.24 -11.37 -1.30
CA LYS A 121 4.54 -12.68 -1.90
C LYS A 121 4.71 -13.75 -0.82
N TRP A 122 3.71 -14.58 -0.60
CA TRP A 122 3.78 -15.70 0.33
C TRP A 122 4.35 -16.98 -0.34
N PRO A 123 4.87 -17.95 0.42
CA PRO A 123 5.31 -19.23 -0.13
C PRO A 123 4.13 -19.96 -0.83
N LYS A 124 4.37 -20.57 -2.00
CA LYS A 124 3.29 -21.17 -2.82
C LYS A 124 2.40 -22.19 -2.10
N ASN A 125 2.91 -22.89 -1.09
CA ASN A 125 2.15 -23.81 -0.23
C ASN A 125 2.21 -23.36 1.25
N TRP A 126 1.63 -22.19 1.54
CA TRP A 126 1.50 -21.67 2.92
C TRP A 126 0.08 -21.86 3.47
N ALA A 127 -0.10 -21.68 4.79
CA ALA A 127 -1.38 -21.98 5.45
C ALA A 127 -2.59 -21.16 4.95
N GLY A 128 -2.39 -20.01 4.30
CA GLY A 128 -3.45 -19.11 3.82
C GLY A 128 -3.59 -19.03 2.30
N VAL A 129 -3.12 -20.03 1.54
CA VAL A 129 -3.07 -19.99 0.06
C VAL A 129 -4.40 -19.67 -0.63
N ASN A 130 -5.54 -20.11 -0.08
CA ASN A 130 -6.88 -19.88 -0.64
C ASN A 130 -7.34 -18.42 -0.50
N LEU A 131 -6.70 -17.66 0.39
CA LEU A 131 -6.94 -16.24 0.61
C LEU A 131 -6.02 -15.37 -0.25
N ILE A 132 -4.72 -15.69 -0.27
CA ILE A 132 -3.72 -15.02 -1.11
C ILE A 132 -2.46 -15.89 -1.29
N GLN A 133 -1.80 -15.78 -2.45
CA GLN A 133 -0.40 -16.18 -2.65
C GLN A 133 0.45 -14.93 -2.95
N ASP A 134 0.19 -14.28 -4.09
CA ASP A 134 0.90 -13.08 -4.54
C ASP A 134 -0.08 -11.92 -4.77
N ILE A 135 0.29 -10.69 -4.40
CA ILE A 135 -0.41 -9.46 -4.80
C ILE A 135 0.57 -8.33 -5.13
N SER A 136 0.34 -7.70 -6.27
CA SER A 136 1.03 -6.49 -6.73
C SER A 136 -0.02 -5.44 -7.11
N LEU A 137 0.00 -4.29 -6.44
CA LEU A 137 -0.87 -3.16 -6.75
C LEU A 137 -0.04 -1.89 -6.83
N ARG A 138 -0.32 -1.04 -7.81
CA ARG A 138 0.29 0.28 -7.97
C ARG A 138 -0.75 1.29 -8.45
N SER A 139 -0.71 2.50 -7.90
CA SER A 139 -1.44 3.64 -8.46
C SER A 139 -0.51 4.83 -8.65
N TYR A 140 -0.58 5.42 -9.84
CA TYR A 140 0.09 6.66 -10.18
C TYR A 140 -0.94 7.77 -10.23
N VAL A 141 -0.64 8.91 -9.60
CA VAL A 141 -1.51 10.10 -9.60
C VAL A 141 -0.75 11.25 -10.24
N LEU A 142 -1.27 11.71 -11.39
CA LEU A 142 -0.90 12.97 -12.01
C LEU A 142 -1.80 14.07 -11.43
N GLN A 143 -1.23 15.17 -10.93
CA GLN A 143 -1.98 16.24 -10.27
C GLN A 143 -1.51 17.63 -10.73
N PRO A 144 -2.07 18.19 -11.83
CA PRO A 144 -2.02 19.63 -12.06
C PRO A 144 -2.69 20.39 -10.91
N THR A 145 -2.08 21.48 -10.47
CA THR A 145 -2.42 22.22 -9.25
C THR A 145 -2.35 23.72 -9.49
N LEU A 146 -3.30 24.46 -8.90
CA LEU A 146 -3.29 25.92 -8.78
C LEU A 146 -3.22 26.32 -7.30
N SER A 147 -2.55 27.43 -7.01
CA SER A 147 -2.33 27.93 -5.66
C SER A 147 -2.39 29.45 -5.66
N TYR A 148 -3.19 30.02 -4.76
CA TYR A 148 -3.50 31.46 -4.72
C TYR A 148 -3.32 32.04 -3.32
N LYS A 149 -2.68 33.20 -3.25
CA LYS A 149 -2.47 33.97 -2.03
C LYS A 149 -3.59 35.00 -1.90
N ILE A 150 -4.49 34.78 -0.93
CA ILE A 150 -5.61 35.68 -0.64
C ILE A 150 -5.11 36.91 0.14
N THR A 151 -4.17 36.73 1.07
CA THR A 151 -3.46 37.79 1.79
C THR A 151 -2.02 37.37 2.05
N ASP A 152 -1.17 38.29 2.51
CA ASP A 152 0.23 37.99 2.90
C ASP A 152 0.39 36.99 4.06
N LYS A 153 -0.73 36.47 4.60
CA LYS A 153 -0.77 35.38 5.58
C LYS A 153 -1.66 34.21 5.18
N LEU A 154 -2.58 34.37 4.22
CA LEU A 154 -3.58 33.35 3.87
C LEU A 154 -3.45 32.91 2.42
N SER A 155 -3.34 31.61 2.22
CA SER A 155 -3.26 30.97 0.91
C SER A 155 -4.20 29.77 0.80
N VAL A 156 -4.66 29.49 -0.42
CA VAL A 156 -5.51 28.35 -0.76
C VAL A 156 -4.96 27.66 -2.01
N GLY A 157 -5.25 26.37 -2.18
CA GLY A 157 -4.87 25.65 -3.39
C GLY A 157 -5.84 24.52 -3.74
N VAL A 158 -5.86 24.18 -5.02
CA VAL A 158 -6.68 23.10 -5.60
C VAL A 158 -5.89 22.35 -6.67
N GLY A 159 -5.95 21.03 -6.65
CA GLY A 159 -5.33 20.16 -7.66
C GLY A 159 -6.26 19.04 -8.10
N LEU A 160 -6.34 18.82 -9.41
CA LEU A 160 -7.12 17.76 -10.03
C LEU A 160 -6.30 16.46 -9.99
N MET A 161 -6.68 15.50 -9.16
CA MET A 161 -6.01 14.20 -9.10
C MET A 161 -6.51 13.30 -10.23
N LEU A 162 -5.64 12.96 -11.19
CA LEU A 162 -5.88 11.97 -12.23
C LEU A 162 -5.14 10.68 -11.85
N ALA A 163 -5.88 9.71 -11.31
CA ALA A 163 -5.36 8.42 -10.89
C ALA A 163 -5.48 7.37 -12.00
N ILE A 164 -4.39 6.64 -12.22
CA ILE A 164 -4.36 5.36 -12.95
C ILE A 164 -3.78 4.29 -12.02
N GLY A 165 -3.90 3.02 -12.39
CA GLY A 165 -3.24 1.94 -11.64
C GLY A 165 -3.44 0.56 -12.25
N ASN A 166 -2.75 -0.41 -11.68
CA ASN A 166 -2.88 -1.82 -12.01
C ASN A 166 -2.94 -2.67 -10.74
N VAL A 167 -3.58 -3.84 -10.86
CA VAL A 167 -3.61 -4.88 -9.85
C VAL A 167 -3.28 -6.22 -10.51
N ASN A 168 -2.46 -7.02 -9.85
CA ASN A 168 -2.27 -8.44 -10.10
C ASN A 168 -2.46 -9.15 -8.76
N LEU A 169 -3.34 -10.17 -8.70
CA LEU A 169 -3.68 -10.90 -7.48
C LEU A 169 -3.81 -12.39 -7.79
N SER A 170 -2.98 -13.21 -7.18
CA SER A 170 -2.98 -14.67 -7.33
C SER A 170 -3.31 -15.36 -6.00
N ARG A 171 -4.10 -16.44 -6.06
CA ARG A 171 -4.45 -17.30 -4.92
C ARG A 171 -4.69 -18.74 -5.37
N ALA A 172 -4.51 -19.69 -4.46
CA ALA A 172 -4.96 -21.05 -4.70
C ALA A 172 -6.48 -21.12 -4.77
N LEU A 173 -7.01 -22.01 -5.61
CA LEU A 173 -8.44 -22.38 -5.58
C LEU A 173 -8.72 -23.43 -4.50
N MET A 174 -7.72 -24.25 -4.17
CA MET A 174 -7.78 -25.38 -3.26
C MET A 174 -6.41 -25.53 -2.58
N SER A 175 -6.34 -25.84 -1.29
CA SER A 175 -5.06 -26.08 -0.62
C SER A 175 -4.54 -27.49 -0.91
N THR A 176 -3.26 -27.72 -0.64
CA THR A 176 -2.67 -29.07 -0.73
C THR A 176 -3.36 -30.06 0.23
N ALA A 177 -3.84 -29.57 1.39
CA ALA A 177 -4.57 -30.40 2.36
C ALA A 177 -5.97 -30.78 1.87
N ASP A 178 -6.73 -29.82 1.31
CA ASP A 178 -8.04 -30.09 0.71
C ASP A 178 -7.92 -31.12 -0.42
N PHE A 179 -6.89 -30.98 -1.27
CA PHE A 179 -6.61 -31.92 -2.37
C PHE A 179 -6.31 -33.32 -1.85
N GLN A 180 -5.52 -33.44 -0.79
CA GLN A 180 -5.23 -34.73 -0.14
C GLN A 180 -6.49 -35.37 0.48
N MET A 181 -7.45 -34.57 0.99
CA MET A 181 -8.74 -35.11 1.44
C MET A 181 -9.58 -35.67 0.28
N ILE A 182 -9.53 -35.07 -0.91
CA ILE A 182 -10.21 -35.60 -2.11
C ILE A 182 -9.68 -36.99 -2.50
N GLY A 183 -8.40 -37.28 -2.26
CA GLY A 183 -7.85 -38.63 -2.47
C GLY A 183 -8.59 -39.71 -1.67
N ASN A 184 -8.94 -39.43 -0.41
CA ASN A 184 -9.69 -40.35 0.45
C ASN A 184 -11.16 -40.49 0.03
N ILE A 185 -11.73 -39.51 -0.69
CA ILE A 185 -13.06 -39.60 -1.30
C ILE A 185 -13.01 -40.49 -2.56
N ILE A 186 -11.95 -40.37 -3.37
CA ILE A 186 -11.78 -41.14 -4.61
C ILE A 186 -11.63 -42.65 -4.34
N GLU A 187 -11.00 -43.05 -3.23
CA GLU A 187 -10.93 -44.46 -2.80
C GLU A 187 -12.34 -45.10 -2.66
N GLN A 188 -13.35 -44.29 -2.32
CA GLN A 188 -14.75 -44.70 -2.11
C GLN A 188 -15.63 -44.62 -3.38
N LEU A 189 -15.15 -44.05 -4.48
CA LEU A 189 -15.93 -43.93 -5.72
C LEU A 189 -16.05 -45.28 -6.47
N PRO A 190 -17.14 -45.51 -7.24
CA PRO A 190 -17.32 -46.72 -8.04
C PRO A 190 -16.51 -46.66 -9.36
N LEU A 191 -15.19 -46.56 -9.25
CA LEU A 191 -14.23 -46.51 -10.36
C LEU A 191 -13.39 -47.80 -10.44
N PRO A 192 -12.79 -48.13 -11.61
CA PRO A 192 -11.80 -49.20 -11.71
C PRO A 192 -10.59 -48.95 -10.79
N GLU A 193 -10.10 -49.99 -10.13
CA GLU A 193 -9.04 -49.87 -9.11
C GLU A 193 -7.73 -49.29 -9.66
N GLU A 194 -7.38 -49.56 -10.93
CA GLU A 194 -6.21 -48.93 -11.57
C GLU A 194 -6.37 -47.41 -11.72
N GLN A 195 -7.57 -46.93 -12.02
CA GLN A 195 -7.87 -45.51 -12.13
C GLN A 195 -7.87 -44.84 -10.74
N LYS A 196 -8.48 -45.48 -9.73
CA LYS A 196 -8.39 -45.02 -8.34
C LYS A 196 -6.95 -44.87 -7.90
N LYS A 197 -6.14 -45.91 -8.10
CA LYS A 197 -4.73 -45.93 -7.71
C LYS A 197 -3.97 -44.78 -8.35
N TYR A 198 -4.07 -44.60 -9.67
CA TYR A 198 -3.43 -43.50 -10.39
C TYR A 198 -3.85 -42.12 -9.87
N PHE A 199 -5.15 -41.90 -9.61
CA PHE A 199 -5.66 -40.64 -9.08
C PHE A 199 -5.15 -40.36 -7.66
N VAL A 200 -5.17 -41.38 -6.79
CA VAL A 200 -4.77 -41.29 -5.38
C VAL A 200 -3.26 -41.11 -5.22
N GLU A 201 -2.44 -41.79 -6.03
CA GLU A 201 -0.99 -41.58 -6.09
C GLU A 201 -0.67 -40.14 -6.57
N THR A 202 -1.29 -39.69 -7.67
CA THR A 202 -1.15 -38.31 -8.18
C THR A 202 -1.54 -37.24 -7.14
N ILE A 203 -2.53 -37.52 -6.28
CA ILE A 203 -2.95 -36.64 -5.18
C ILE A 203 -1.95 -36.67 -4.02
N ARG A 204 -1.52 -37.86 -3.57
CA ARG A 204 -0.65 -38.05 -2.41
C ARG A 204 0.77 -37.51 -2.65
N ASP A 205 1.28 -37.64 -3.88
CA ASP A 205 2.60 -37.11 -4.25
C ASP A 205 2.62 -35.59 -4.51
N ASN A 206 1.46 -34.96 -4.71
CA ASN A 206 1.38 -33.52 -4.91
C ASN A 206 1.66 -32.74 -3.61
N LYS A 207 2.66 -31.83 -3.68
CA LYS A 207 3.17 -31.03 -2.55
C LYS A 207 2.87 -29.54 -2.67
N PHE A 208 2.01 -29.15 -3.61
CA PHE A 208 1.58 -27.77 -3.86
C PHE A 208 0.07 -27.69 -4.12
N PRO A 209 -0.57 -26.52 -3.95
CA PRO A 209 -1.95 -26.31 -4.36
C PRO A 209 -2.20 -26.77 -5.80
N PRO A 210 -3.20 -27.63 -6.07
CA PRO A 210 -3.36 -28.29 -7.38
C PRO A 210 -3.69 -27.32 -8.51
N ALA A 211 -4.42 -26.24 -8.19
CA ALA A 211 -4.74 -25.15 -9.09
C ALA A 211 -4.75 -23.81 -8.34
N ALA A 212 -4.22 -22.77 -8.98
CA ALA A 212 -4.34 -21.38 -8.58
C ALA A 212 -5.03 -20.57 -9.68
N ALA A 213 -5.58 -19.42 -9.30
CA ALA A 213 -6.13 -18.44 -10.22
C ALA A 213 -5.49 -17.08 -9.98
N THR A 214 -5.07 -16.43 -11.07
CA THR A 214 -4.46 -15.10 -11.06
C THR A 214 -5.38 -14.12 -11.78
N LEU A 215 -5.56 -12.92 -11.22
CA LEU A 215 -6.38 -11.83 -11.77
C LEU A 215 -5.47 -10.64 -12.09
N ASP A 216 -5.29 -10.28 -13.36
CA ASP A 216 -4.61 -9.06 -13.78
C ASP A 216 -5.59 -8.01 -14.29
N GLY A 217 -5.46 -6.76 -13.86
CA GLY A 217 -6.44 -5.72 -14.18
C GLY A 217 -5.83 -4.33 -14.21
N LYS A 218 -6.10 -3.61 -15.29
CA LYS A 218 -5.70 -2.20 -15.47
C LYS A 218 -6.89 -1.30 -15.17
N ALA A 219 -6.72 -0.37 -14.23
CA ALA A 219 -7.74 0.60 -13.89
C ALA A 219 -7.62 1.82 -14.82
N GLY A 220 -8.67 2.07 -15.61
CA GLY A 220 -8.77 3.28 -16.43
C GLY A 220 -8.80 4.55 -15.58
N VAL A 221 -8.48 5.70 -16.19
CA VAL A 221 -8.33 7.00 -15.50
C VAL A 221 -9.53 7.33 -14.61
N ARG A 222 -9.27 7.77 -13.38
CA ARG A 222 -10.27 8.23 -12.42
C ARG A 222 -9.88 9.60 -11.84
N ALA A 223 -10.86 10.49 -11.73
CA ALA A 223 -10.66 11.81 -11.15
C ALA A 223 -10.90 11.84 -9.63
N GLY A 224 -10.20 12.74 -8.96
CA GLY A 224 -10.45 13.22 -7.60
C GLY A 224 -9.91 14.65 -7.45
N PHE A 225 -9.98 15.22 -6.25
CA PHE A 225 -9.49 16.57 -5.99
C PHE A 225 -8.68 16.63 -4.69
N ASN A 226 -7.59 17.39 -4.72
CA ASN A 226 -6.83 17.81 -3.56
C ASN A 226 -7.13 19.29 -3.32
N ILE A 227 -7.55 19.68 -2.12
CA ILE A 227 -7.73 21.09 -1.74
C ILE A 227 -7.00 21.36 -0.43
N GLY A 228 -6.55 22.60 -0.24
CA GLY A 228 -5.88 22.98 0.99
C GLY A 228 -5.91 24.46 1.27
N VAL A 229 -5.67 24.78 2.54
CA VAL A 229 -5.56 26.13 3.09
C VAL A 229 -4.29 26.16 3.93
N LEU A 230 -3.51 27.24 3.84
CA LEU A 230 -2.32 27.48 4.67
C LEU A 230 -2.36 28.92 5.16
N TYR A 231 -2.25 29.08 6.49
CA TYR A 231 -2.35 30.34 7.20
C TYR A 231 -1.16 30.57 8.14
N ASP A 232 -0.43 31.67 7.95
CA ASP A 232 0.62 32.12 8.85
C ASP A 232 0.00 32.92 10.00
N ILE A 233 -0.09 32.31 11.19
CA ILE A 233 -0.52 33.01 12.42
C ILE A 233 0.50 34.10 12.74
N SER A 234 1.79 33.75 12.63
CA SER A 234 2.94 34.64 12.76
C SER A 234 4.09 34.12 11.91
N ASP A 235 5.14 34.93 11.75
CA ASP A 235 6.37 34.57 11.03
C ASP A 235 7.02 33.28 11.57
N LYS A 236 6.71 32.91 12.82
CA LYS A 236 7.16 31.68 13.49
C LYS A 236 6.15 30.53 13.46
N VAL A 237 4.87 30.75 13.19
CA VAL A 237 3.81 29.72 13.31
C VAL A 237 2.89 29.73 12.10
N SER A 238 2.90 28.63 11.35
CA SER A 238 2.00 28.40 10.21
C SER A 238 1.15 27.16 10.41
N VAL A 239 -0.15 27.27 10.14
CA VAL A 239 -1.13 26.18 10.28
C VAL A 239 -1.78 25.89 8.94
N GLY A 240 -2.02 24.62 8.65
CA GLY A 240 -2.62 24.20 7.39
C GLY A 240 -3.66 23.09 7.56
N ILE A 241 -4.59 23.04 6.62
CA ILE A 241 -5.50 21.91 6.44
C ILE A 241 -5.46 21.49 4.97
N SER A 242 -5.47 20.18 4.73
CA SER A 242 -5.36 19.57 3.42
C SER A 242 -6.36 18.41 3.31
N TYR A 243 -7.11 18.34 2.22
CA TYR A 243 -8.09 17.30 1.94
C TYR A 243 -7.88 16.71 0.55
N ARG A 244 -7.55 15.41 0.52
CA ARG A 244 -7.47 14.61 -0.70
C ARG A 244 -8.74 13.75 -0.78
N SER A 245 -9.53 13.93 -1.84
CA SER A 245 -10.79 13.21 -2.02
C SER A 245 -10.59 11.70 -2.17
N LYS A 246 -11.63 10.93 -1.81
CA LYS A 246 -11.72 9.51 -2.19
C LYS A 246 -11.71 9.40 -3.72
N ILE A 247 -11.01 8.42 -4.27
CA ILE A 247 -11.09 8.02 -5.69
C ILE A 247 -11.50 6.55 -5.73
N LYS A 248 -12.48 6.16 -6.55
CA LYS A 248 -12.88 4.74 -6.69
C LYS A 248 -12.25 4.15 -7.94
N MET A 249 -11.13 3.44 -7.82
CA MET A 249 -10.49 2.73 -8.94
C MET A 249 -11.40 1.62 -9.46
N ARG A 250 -11.37 1.35 -10.77
CA ARG A 250 -12.18 0.32 -11.41
C ARG A 250 -11.45 -0.34 -12.58
N VAL A 251 -11.33 -1.66 -12.52
CA VAL A 251 -11.09 -2.54 -13.67
C VAL A 251 -12.47 -2.80 -14.32
N LYS A 252 -12.59 -2.63 -15.64
CA LYS A 252 -13.85 -2.91 -16.39
C LYS A 252 -13.81 -4.30 -17.02
N GLU A 253 -12.73 -4.53 -17.78
CA GLU A 253 -12.28 -5.82 -18.24
C GLU A 253 -10.87 -6.00 -17.69
N GLY A 254 -10.59 -7.20 -17.19
CA GLY A 254 -9.30 -7.64 -16.67
C GLY A 254 -9.23 -9.15 -16.89
N ASP A 255 -8.03 -9.65 -17.11
CA ASP A 255 -7.78 -11.01 -17.56
C ASP A 255 -7.58 -11.92 -16.34
N ALA A 256 -8.19 -13.11 -16.36
CA ALA A 256 -7.93 -14.14 -15.37
C ALA A 256 -7.16 -15.30 -16.02
N SER A 257 -6.26 -15.95 -15.26
CA SER A 257 -5.53 -17.15 -15.69
C SER A 257 -5.65 -18.28 -14.67
N LEU A 258 -5.51 -19.51 -15.16
CA LEU A 258 -5.41 -20.72 -14.34
C LEU A 258 -3.98 -21.26 -14.38
N ASP A 259 -3.45 -21.59 -13.20
CA ASP A 259 -2.10 -22.11 -12.99
C ASP A 259 -2.19 -23.47 -12.26
N TYR A 260 -2.01 -24.58 -12.98
CA TYR A 260 -2.02 -25.93 -12.39
C TYR A 260 -0.64 -26.32 -11.82
N ALA A 261 -0.63 -27.18 -10.79
CA ALA A 261 0.61 -27.64 -10.15
C ALA A 261 1.55 -28.39 -11.11
N ASN A 262 0.96 -29.18 -12.02
CA ASN A 262 1.59 -29.83 -13.16
C ASN A 262 0.50 -30.41 -14.08
N ARG A 263 0.89 -30.89 -15.27
CA ARG A 263 -0.03 -31.44 -16.27
C ARG A 263 -0.83 -32.67 -15.81
N ALA A 264 -0.24 -33.57 -15.00
CA ALA A 264 -0.99 -34.73 -14.50
C ALA A 264 -2.10 -34.32 -13.52
N VAL A 265 -1.87 -33.26 -12.73
CA VAL A 265 -2.91 -32.66 -11.87
C VAL A 265 -3.98 -31.94 -12.69
N GLU A 266 -3.62 -31.29 -13.80
CA GLU A 266 -4.56 -30.69 -14.76
C GLU A 266 -5.45 -31.75 -15.42
N ASP A 267 -4.84 -32.79 -16.02
CA ASP A 267 -5.54 -33.92 -16.65
C ASP A 267 -6.45 -34.66 -15.64
N LEU A 268 -5.99 -34.81 -14.39
CA LEU A 268 -6.78 -35.37 -13.28
C LEU A 268 -7.98 -34.49 -12.92
N MET A 269 -7.78 -33.19 -12.65
CA MET A 269 -8.87 -32.26 -12.29
C MET A 269 -9.90 -32.15 -13.43
N GLY A 270 -9.44 -32.11 -14.68
CA GLY A 270 -10.28 -32.13 -15.88
C GLY A 270 -11.03 -33.46 -16.10
N THR A 271 -10.62 -34.54 -15.43
CA THR A 271 -11.32 -35.83 -15.41
C THR A 271 -12.30 -35.91 -14.24
N LEU A 272 -11.89 -35.53 -13.03
CA LEU A 272 -12.74 -35.49 -11.84
C LEU A 272 -13.94 -34.54 -12.04
N GLY A 273 -13.73 -33.37 -12.63
CA GLY A 273 -14.81 -32.42 -12.93
C GLY A 273 -15.85 -32.92 -13.94
N LYS A 274 -15.51 -33.91 -14.78
CA LYS A 274 -16.47 -34.60 -15.68
C LYS A 274 -17.25 -35.70 -14.96
N LEU A 275 -16.64 -36.33 -13.96
CA LEU A 275 -17.26 -37.39 -13.15
C LEU A 275 -18.21 -36.81 -12.09
N ALA A 276 -17.82 -35.72 -11.43
CA ALA A 276 -18.64 -35.01 -10.45
C ALA A 276 -18.41 -33.49 -10.55
N PRO A 277 -19.45 -32.68 -10.85
CA PRO A 277 -19.32 -31.23 -11.02
C PRO A 277 -18.73 -30.47 -9.82
N MET A 278 -18.79 -31.04 -8.61
CA MET A 278 -18.16 -30.48 -7.40
C MET A 278 -16.62 -30.41 -7.46
N PHE A 279 -15.98 -31.17 -8.35
CA PHE A 279 -14.53 -31.10 -8.59
C PHE A 279 -14.16 -30.26 -9.83
N ALA A 280 -15.14 -29.71 -10.54
CA ALA A 280 -14.88 -28.91 -11.74
C ALA A 280 -14.28 -27.55 -11.36
N VAL A 281 -13.09 -27.26 -11.87
CA VAL A 281 -12.49 -25.92 -11.79
C VAL A 281 -13.31 -24.97 -12.67
N PRO A 282 -13.85 -23.85 -12.14
CA PRO A 282 -14.52 -22.86 -12.96
C PRO A 282 -13.54 -22.26 -13.97
N LYS A 283 -14.00 -22.03 -15.21
CA LYS A 283 -13.17 -21.59 -16.33
C LYS A 283 -12.85 -20.09 -16.29
N TYR A 284 -12.18 -19.66 -15.23
CA TYR A 284 -11.79 -18.26 -15.04
C TYR A 284 -10.99 -17.73 -16.24
N ASP A 285 -10.19 -18.59 -16.87
CA ASP A 285 -9.35 -18.36 -18.05
C ASP A 285 -10.12 -18.10 -19.37
N GLN A 286 -11.45 -18.28 -19.39
CA GLN A 286 -12.28 -18.15 -20.61
C GLN A 286 -13.17 -16.90 -20.60
N GLY A 287 -12.94 -15.96 -19.69
CA GLY A 287 -13.71 -14.72 -19.56
C GLY A 287 -12.90 -13.59 -18.92
N SER A 288 -13.57 -12.47 -18.67
CA SER A 288 -13.01 -11.25 -18.10
C SER A 288 -13.67 -10.91 -16.76
N PHE A 289 -12.96 -10.17 -15.91
CA PHE A 289 -13.51 -9.70 -14.64
C PHE A 289 -13.57 -8.17 -14.53
N ARG A 290 -14.49 -7.71 -13.67
CA ARG A 290 -14.56 -6.34 -13.17
C ARG A 290 -14.43 -6.31 -11.65
N ALA A 291 -13.65 -5.35 -11.17
CA ALA A 291 -13.40 -5.13 -9.75
C ALA A 291 -13.25 -3.62 -9.47
N GLU A 292 -13.57 -3.19 -8.25
CA GLU A 292 -13.38 -1.81 -7.80
C GLU A 292 -12.63 -1.78 -6.46
N LEU A 293 -11.70 -0.83 -6.32
CA LEU A 293 -10.95 -0.59 -5.10
C LEU A 293 -10.94 0.92 -4.78
N PRO A 294 -11.27 1.35 -3.55
CA PRO A 294 -11.15 2.75 -3.16
C PRO A 294 -9.68 3.14 -2.91
N LEU A 295 -9.33 4.36 -3.28
CA LEU A 295 -8.26 5.13 -2.64
C LEU A 295 -8.95 6.00 -1.59
N PRO A 296 -8.77 5.75 -0.28
CA PRO A 296 -9.49 6.47 0.79
C PRO A 296 -9.21 7.98 0.77
N SER A 297 -10.20 8.76 1.21
CA SER A 297 -9.99 10.21 1.42
C SER A 297 -9.05 10.43 2.60
N ASN A 298 -8.19 11.44 2.50
CA ASN A 298 -7.28 11.85 3.57
C ASN A 298 -7.61 13.31 3.96
N THR A 299 -7.79 13.56 5.25
CA THR A 299 -7.90 14.92 5.81
C THR A 299 -6.74 15.12 6.78
N THR A 300 -5.78 15.98 6.46
CA THR A 300 -4.66 16.31 7.36
C THR A 300 -4.82 17.73 7.89
N ILE A 301 -4.58 17.90 9.19
CA ILE A 301 -4.38 19.21 9.83
C ILE A 301 -2.93 19.23 10.32
N GLY A 302 -2.19 20.29 10.00
CA GLY A 302 -0.78 20.43 10.34
C GLY A 302 -0.43 21.78 10.97
N VAL A 303 0.57 21.77 11.84
CA VAL A 303 1.18 22.96 12.45
C VAL A 303 2.69 22.89 12.20
N SER A 304 3.28 23.99 11.76
CA SER A 304 4.73 24.20 11.75
C SER A 304 5.10 25.36 12.66
N TYR A 305 6.19 25.19 13.41
CA TYR A 305 6.75 26.14 14.36
C TYR A 305 8.26 26.33 14.13
N ARG A 306 8.67 27.58 13.95
CA ARG A 306 10.04 28.02 13.66
C ARG A 306 10.57 28.87 14.83
N PRO A 307 11.04 28.26 15.93
CA PRO A 307 11.50 29.00 17.11
C PRO A 307 12.68 29.94 16.78
N THR A 308 13.58 29.50 15.89
CA THR A 308 14.71 30.26 15.35
C THR A 308 14.90 29.94 13.86
N ASN A 309 15.69 30.74 13.15
CA ASN A 309 15.96 30.57 11.71
C ASN A 309 16.66 29.24 11.34
N ARG A 310 17.11 28.46 12.34
CA ARG A 310 17.78 27.15 12.15
C ARG A 310 16.89 25.95 12.50
N TRP A 311 15.71 26.13 13.07
CA TRP A 311 14.83 25.05 13.50
C TRP A 311 13.44 25.19 12.88
N GLU A 312 12.92 24.12 12.31
CA GLU A 312 11.51 23.98 11.98
C GLU A 312 10.97 22.68 12.57
N LEU A 313 9.95 22.78 13.43
CA LEU A 313 9.28 21.66 14.07
C LEU A 313 7.86 21.58 13.49
N ALA A 314 7.41 20.39 13.11
CA ALA A 314 6.06 20.22 12.58
C ALA A 314 5.33 19.01 13.18
N LEU A 315 4.01 19.13 13.26
CA LEU A 315 3.09 18.11 13.74
C LEU A 315 1.89 18.04 12.79
N ASP A 316 1.64 16.86 12.23
CA ASP A 316 0.51 16.59 11.32
C ASP A 316 -0.38 15.49 11.91
N LEU A 317 -1.69 15.76 12.02
CA LEU A 317 -2.73 14.79 12.34
C LEU A 317 -3.55 14.50 11.10
N GLN A 318 -3.50 13.25 10.60
CA GLN A 318 -4.19 12.81 9.39
C GLN A 318 -5.30 11.82 9.73
N TYR A 319 -6.54 12.17 9.39
CA TYR A 319 -7.69 11.28 9.40
C TYR A 319 -7.83 10.58 8.04
N VAL A 320 -7.94 9.25 8.04
CA VAL A 320 -8.06 8.46 6.80
C VAL A 320 -9.42 7.76 6.73
N GLY A 321 -10.14 8.02 5.63
CA GLY A 321 -11.48 7.51 5.33
C GLY A 321 -11.50 6.06 4.85
N TRP A 322 -10.89 5.17 5.64
CA TRP A 322 -10.76 3.73 5.36
C TRP A 322 -12.08 2.96 5.30
N ASN A 323 -13.17 3.49 5.86
CA ASN A 323 -14.53 2.97 5.71
C ASN A 323 -15.03 2.97 4.26
N ALA A 324 -14.29 3.60 3.34
CA ALA A 324 -14.47 3.42 1.91
C ALA A 324 -14.27 1.96 1.45
N TYR A 325 -13.46 1.16 2.16
CA TYR A 325 -13.14 -0.24 1.83
C TYR A 325 -13.97 -1.20 2.69
N ASP A 326 -15.26 -1.27 2.41
CA ASP A 326 -16.18 -2.21 3.04
C ASP A 326 -16.03 -3.65 2.49
N SER A 327 -15.84 -3.80 1.18
CA SER A 327 -15.69 -5.11 0.54
C SER A 327 -14.84 -5.04 -0.73
N LEU A 328 -14.10 -6.13 -1.00
CA LEU A 328 -13.49 -6.40 -2.30
C LEU A 328 -14.38 -7.38 -3.05
N ASN A 329 -15.00 -6.92 -4.13
CA ASN A 329 -15.91 -7.72 -4.93
C ASN A 329 -15.37 -7.87 -6.36
N VAL A 330 -15.28 -9.10 -6.84
CA VAL A 330 -14.89 -9.46 -8.21
C VAL A 330 -16.11 -10.08 -8.88
N TYR A 331 -16.51 -9.53 -10.03
CA TYR A 331 -17.58 -10.07 -10.86
C TYR A 331 -16.98 -10.49 -12.19
N PHE A 332 -17.30 -11.70 -12.64
CA PHE A 332 -17.00 -12.16 -13.99
C PHE A 332 -18.07 -11.57 -14.94
N ASN A 333 -17.67 -11.22 -16.16
CA ASN A 333 -18.50 -10.43 -17.06
C ASN A 333 -19.42 -11.31 -17.93
N GLU A 334 -19.07 -12.57 -18.14
CA GLU A 334 -19.68 -13.56 -19.03
C GLU A 334 -20.54 -14.57 -18.24
N PRO A 335 -21.87 -14.38 -18.13
CA PRO A 335 -22.74 -15.21 -17.28
C PRO A 335 -22.82 -16.68 -17.72
N GLU A 336 -22.58 -16.95 -19.01
CA GLU A 336 -22.55 -18.29 -19.61
C GLU A 336 -21.45 -19.20 -19.05
N LEU A 337 -20.41 -18.64 -18.42
CA LEU A 337 -19.38 -19.41 -17.71
C LEU A 337 -19.84 -19.89 -16.33
N GLY A 338 -20.99 -19.41 -15.84
CA GLY A 338 -21.58 -19.79 -14.54
C GLY A 338 -20.81 -19.36 -13.30
N ILE A 339 -19.76 -18.54 -13.45
CA ILE A 339 -18.80 -18.23 -12.38
C ILE A 339 -19.43 -17.27 -11.36
N SER A 340 -19.56 -17.72 -10.12
CA SER A 340 -20.13 -16.92 -9.03
C SER A 340 -19.22 -15.74 -8.63
N PRO A 341 -19.76 -14.53 -8.40
CA PRO A 341 -18.96 -13.38 -7.96
C PRO A 341 -18.28 -13.60 -6.61
N ILE A 342 -16.97 -13.31 -6.54
CA ILE A 342 -16.20 -13.38 -5.30
C ILE A 342 -16.53 -12.13 -4.47
N LYS A 343 -16.99 -12.32 -3.23
CA LYS A 343 -17.32 -11.24 -2.29
C LYS A 343 -16.53 -11.39 -1.01
N ALA A 344 -15.45 -10.63 -0.86
CA ALA A 344 -14.61 -10.63 0.35
C ALA A 344 -14.92 -9.39 1.19
N LYS A 345 -15.66 -9.56 2.31
CA LYS A 345 -15.93 -8.47 3.26
C LYS A 345 -14.61 -8.01 3.90
N LYS A 346 -14.44 -6.71 4.05
CA LYS A 346 -13.25 -6.06 4.65
C LYS A 346 -13.66 -5.23 5.86
N ASP A 347 -14.68 -4.39 5.72
CA ASP A 347 -15.27 -3.56 6.79
C ASP A 347 -14.14 -2.88 7.61
N TYR A 348 -13.31 -2.13 6.88
CA TYR A 348 -12.24 -1.33 7.45
C TYR A 348 -12.84 -0.15 8.24
N LYS A 349 -12.26 0.16 9.40
CA LYS A 349 -12.60 1.37 10.18
C LYS A 349 -11.73 2.56 9.77
N ASN A 350 -12.24 3.78 9.92
CA ASN A 350 -11.44 5.01 9.78
C ASN A 350 -10.34 5.05 10.85
N THR A 351 -9.22 5.71 10.53
CA THR A 351 -8.03 5.75 11.38
C THR A 351 -7.47 7.17 11.49
N ILE A 352 -6.58 7.37 12.46
CA ILE A 352 -5.78 8.59 12.60
C ILE A 352 -4.30 8.19 12.60
N ILE A 353 -3.52 8.93 11.80
CA ILE A 353 -2.05 8.90 11.80
C ILE A 353 -1.56 10.20 12.46
N ALA A 354 -0.75 10.07 13.51
CA ALA A 354 -0.14 11.20 14.19
C ALA A 354 1.36 11.25 13.86
N ARG A 355 1.83 12.38 13.33
CA ARG A 355 3.21 12.58 12.87
C ARG A 355 3.85 13.76 13.58
N ILE A 356 5.11 13.62 13.98
CA ILE A 356 5.93 14.73 14.47
C ILE A 356 7.33 14.67 13.84
N GLY A 357 7.84 15.82 13.41
CA GLY A 357 9.10 15.94 12.69
C GLY A 357 9.87 17.21 13.05
N ALA A 358 11.18 17.15 12.89
CA ALA A 358 12.09 18.26 13.15
C ALA A 358 13.13 18.39 12.02
N GLU A 359 13.35 19.63 11.58
CA GLU A 359 14.44 20.05 10.70
C GLU A 359 15.39 20.96 11.48
N TYR A 360 16.69 20.69 11.35
CA TYR A 360 17.75 21.54 11.87
C TYR A 360 18.74 21.90 10.76
N LYS A 361 18.93 23.20 10.54
CA LYS A 361 19.91 23.76 9.60
C LYS A 361 21.28 23.77 10.27
N ALA A 362 22.05 22.71 10.04
CA ALA A 362 23.36 22.51 10.64
C ALA A 362 24.38 23.50 10.05
N THR A 363 24.35 23.70 8.73
CA THR A 363 25.09 24.75 8.03
C THR A 363 24.19 25.38 6.97
N ASP A 364 24.65 26.45 6.32
CA ASP A 364 23.92 27.12 5.23
C ASP A 364 23.86 26.29 3.93
N ARG A 365 24.31 25.02 3.98
CA ARG A 365 24.25 24.03 2.88
C ARG A 365 23.84 22.63 3.35
N LEU A 366 23.53 22.44 4.63
CA LEU A 366 23.22 21.12 5.22
C LEU A 366 22.08 21.23 6.23
N ASP A 367 20.91 20.74 5.83
CA ASP A 367 19.80 20.46 6.73
C ASP A 367 19.90 19.00 7.20
N VAL A 368 19.59 18.73 8.46
CA VAL A 368 19.35 17.38 8.98
C VAL A 368 17.93 17.29 9.53
N ARG A 369 17.28 16.14 9.33
CA ARG A 369 15.89 15.89 9.69
C ARG A 369 15.74 14.60 10.46
N ALA A 370 14.80 14.58 11.38
CA ALA A 370 14.33 13.39 12.06
C ALA A 370 12.81 13.46 12.24
N GLY A 371 12.16 12.30 12.36
CA GLY A 371 10.74 12.25 12.62
C GLY A 371 10.26 10.90 13.13
N VAL A 372 9.07 10.91 13.72
CA VAL A 372 8.39 9.72 14.21
C VAL A 372 6.88 9.86 13.96
N TYR A 373 6.23 8.76 13.59
CA TYR A 373 4.78 8.72 13.45
C TYR A 373 4.19 7.46 14.04
N PHE A 374 2.94 7.56 14.51
CA PHE A 374 2.12 6.42 14.90
C PHE A 374 0.92 6.30 13.96
N ASP A 375 0.75 5.12 13.38
CA ASP A 375 -0.36 4.78 12.50
C ASP A 375 -1.17 3.59 13.06
N GLN A 376 -2.49 3.71 12.98
CA GLN A 376 -3.45 2.73 13.45
C GLN A 376 -3.94 1.85 12.29
N SER A 377 -3.92 0.53 12.47
CA SER A 377 -4.48 -0.36 11.45
C SER A 377 -5.99 -0.12 11.27
N PRO A 378 -6.48 0.01 10.01
CA PRO A 378 -7.91 0.07 9.72
C PRO A 378 -8.61 -1.29 9.83
N ILE A 379 -7.85 -2.38 9.93
CA ILE A 379 -8.36 -3.76 9.86
C ILE A 379 -8.95 -4.18 11.21
N ARG A 380 -10.20 -4.68 11.21
CA ARG A 380 -10.85 -5.25 12.41
C ARG A 380 -10.32 -6.66 12.72
N LYS A 381 -10.34 -7.09 13.98
CA LYS A 381 -9.67 -8.35 14.40
C LYS A 381 -10.20 -9.59 13.64
N ASN A 382 -11.51 -9.61 13.38
CA ASN A 382 -12.23 -10.76 12.79
C ASN A 382 -12.38 -10.63 11.26
N ASN A 383 -11.81 -9.59 10.65
CA ASN A 383 -11.81 -9.34 9.20
C ASN A 383 -10.37 -9.31 8.65
N TYR A 384 -9.43 -10.05 9.25
CA TYR A 384 -7.99 -9.91 8.97
C TYR A 384 -7.57 -10.59 7.65
N ASN A 385 -7.55 -9.79 6.59
CA ASN A 385 -7.16 -10.20 5.24
C ASN A 385 -5.62 -10.27 5.06
N PRO A 386 -5.01 -11.46 4.85
CA PRO A 386 -3.56 -11.60 4.70
C PRO A 386 -2.97 -11.00 3.42
N GLU A 387 -3.81 -10.54 2.50
CA GLU A 387 -3.44 -9.74 1.31
C GLU A 387 -2.79 -8.39 1.68
N THR A 388 -3.10 -7.85 2.86
CA THR A 388 -2.58 -6.57 3.38
C THR A 388 -2.37 -6.69 4.90
N PRO A 389 -1.24 -7.23 5.40
CA PRO A 389 -1.01 -7.51 6.84
C PRO A 389 -0.96 -6.27 7.78
N GLY A 390 -2.12 -5.67 8.02
CA GLY A 390 -2.30 -4.41 8.75
C GLY A 390 -2.41 -4.56 10.27
N MET A 391 -1.41 -4.05 10.98
CA MET A 391 -1.36 -3.89 12.43
C MET A 391 -0.96 -2.43 12.74
N ASN A 392 -1.02 -1.98 14.00
CA ASN A 392 -0.58 -0.61 14.32
C ASN A 392 0.95 -0.52 14.16
N LYS A 393 1.50 0.63 13.76
CA LYS A 393 2.96 0.81 13.61
C LYS A 393 3.50 2.15 14.09
N ILE A 394 4.81 2.14 14.35
CA ILE A 394 5.62 3.32 14.65
C ILE A 394 6.63 3.53 13.52
N GLY A 395 6.43 4.54 12.68
CA GLY A 395 7.46 4.98 11.72
C GLY A 395 8.53 5.81 12.43
N MET A 396 9.80 5.56 12.12
CA MET A 396 10.95 6.33 12.59
C MET A 396 11.84 6.69 11.39
N SER A 397 12.18 7.96 11.24
CA SER A 397 12.96 8.44 10.10
C SER A 397 14.11 9.36 10.49
N ALA A 398 15.11 9.38 9.61
CA ALA A 398 16.14 10.41 9.56
C ALA A 398 16.43 10.78 8.10
N GLY A 399 16.91 11.99 7.85
CA GLY A 399 17.34 12.41 6.52
C GLY A 399 18.19 13.67 6.55
N LEU A 400 18.66 14.07 5.37
CA LEU A 400 19.42 15.30 5.17
C LEU A 400 19.15 15.90 3.78
N SER A 401 19.28 17.22 3.68
CA SER A 401 19.41 17.93 2.40
C SER A 401 20.80 18.53 2.31
N PHE A 402 21.47 18.33 1.19
CA PHE A 402 22.77 18.94 0.91
C PHE A 402 22.68 19.84 -0.33
N GLU A 403 23.04 21.12 -0.18
CA GLU A 403 23.11 22.08 -1.29
C GLU A 403 24.58 22.33 -1.69
N PRO A 404 25.20 21.52 -2.57
CA PRO A 404 26.59 21.72 -2.99
C PRO A 404 26.79 23.06 -3.73
N TYR A 405 25.79 23.47 -4.50
CA TYR A 405 25.74 24.72 -5.27
C TYR A 405 24.42 25.44 -4.97
N LYS A 406 24.41 26.77 -5.13
CA LYS A 406 23.18 27.56 -4.99
C LYS A 406 22.07 26.97 -5.88
N ASN A 407 20.87 26.87 -5.31
CA ASN A 407 19.64 26.33 -5.90
C ASN A 407 19.61 24.82 -6.22
N LEU A 408 20.74 24.08 -6.19
CA LEU A 408 20.78 22.62 -6.41
C LEU A 408 20.87 21.89 -5.07
N GLN A 409 19.89 21.02 -4.79
CA GLN A 409 19.73 20.33 -3.52
C GLN A 409 19.58 18.83 -3.74
N PHE A 410 20.36 18.02 -3.03
CA PHE A 410 20.23 16.56 -2.98
C PHE A 410 19.63 16.14 -1.64
N ASP A 411 18.61 15.30 -1.69
CA ASP A 411 17.84 14.87 -0.52
C ASP A 411 18.01 13.37 -0.29
N PHE A 412 18.39 12.99 0.93
CA PHE A 412 18.55 11.59 1.32
C PHE A 412 17.71 11.32 2.57
N ALA A 413 16.98 10.22 2.60
CA ALA A 413 16.25 9.79 3.79
C ALA A 413 16.25 8.27 4.00
N PHE A 414 16.15 7.89 5.27
CA PHE A 414 15.97 6.53 5.74
C PHE A 414 14.72 6.47 6.62
N LEU A 415 13.87 5.48 6.39
CA LEU A 415 12.62 5.24 7.13
C LEU A 415 12.52 3.77 7.53
N TYR A 416 12.28 3.53 8.82
CA TYR A 416 12.00 2.23 9.43
C TYR A 416 10.58 2.24 10.02
N ILE A 417 9.75 1.22 9.77
CA ILE A 417 8.32 1.25 10.14
C ILE A 417 7.93 0.09 11.07
N GLN A 418 8.02 0.26 12.38
CA GLN A 418 7.96 -0.83 13.37
C GLN A 418 6.57 -1.45 13.56
N GLY A 419 6.45 -2.76 13.32
CA GLY A 419 5.26 -3.60 13.54
C GLY A 419 4.90 -3.82 15.00
N ILE A 420 3.72 -3.36 15.45
CA ILE A 420 3.13 -3.85 16.70
C ILE A 420 2.38 -5.14 16.37
N GLY A 421 3.02 -6.28 16.66
CA GLY A 421 2.53 -7.62 16.31
C GLY A 421 1.11 -7.89 16.81
N ARG A 422 0.33 -8.64 16.03
CA ARG A 422 -1.12 -8.76 16.24
C ARG A 422 -1.69 -10.09 15.74
N ASP A 423 -2.61 -10.65 16.53
CA ASP A 423 -3.45 -11.77 16.09
C ASP A 423 -4.64 -11.27 15.25
N GLY A 424 -4.88 -11.95 14.14
CA GLY A 424 -6.02 -11.72 13.27
C GLY A 424 -6.73 -13.03 12.93
N SER A 425 -8.03 -12.94 12.65
CA SER A 425 -8.80 -14.01 12.05
C SER A 425 -9.66 -13.50 10.90
N TYR A 426 -9.99 -14.39 9.97
CA TYR A 426 -10.84 -14.12 8.82
C TYR A 426 -11.69 -15.35 8.51
N THR A 427 -13.00 -15.19 8.56
CA THR A 427 -13.98 -16.23 8.29
C THR A 427 -14.43 -16.16 6.83
N TYR A 428 -14.46 -17.30 6.15
CA TYR A 428 -14.74 -17.39 4.72
C TYR A 428 -15.43 -18.72 4.36
N ASN A 429 -16.21 -18.73 3.29
CA ASN A 429 -16.76 -19.97 2.76
C ASN A 429 -15.65 -20.77 2.06
N ASN A 430 -15.58 -22.07 2.30
CA ASN A 430 -14.65 -22.94 1.60
C ASN A 430 -14.97 -22.94 0.08
N ILE A 431 -13.94 -22.88 -0.76
CA ILE A 431 -14.10 -22.76 -2.22
C ILE A 431 -14.55 -24.09 -2.84
N VAL A 432 -14.16 -25.22 -2.22
CA VAL A 432 -14.49 -26.58 -2.65
C VAL A 432 -15.83 -27.05 -2.05
N ILE A 433 -16.14 -26.62 -0.83
CA ILE A 433 -17.36 -26.97 -0.11
C ILE A 433 -18.10 -25.67 0.29
N PRO A 434 -18.92 -25.06 -0.60
CA PRO A 434 -19.49 -23.71 -0.36
C PRO A 434 -20.41 -23.56 0.86
N THR A 435 -20.85 -24.68 1.44
CA THR A 435 -21.63 -24.77 2.69
C THR A 435 -20.76 -24.79 3.96
N GLN A 436 -19.46 -25.08 3.84
CA GLN A 436 -18.50 -25.05 4.94
C GLN A 436 -17.97 -23.63 5.13
N ILE A 437 -17.91 -23.21 6.40
CA ILE A 437 -17.42 -21.89 6.81
C ILE A 437 -16.12 -22.11 7.60
N ASP A 438 -14.99 -21.79 6.97
CA ASP A 438 -13.68 -21.90 7.58
C ASP A 438 -13.29 -20.57 8.25
N THR A 439 -12.46 -20.65 9.29
CA THR A 439 -11.86 -19.45 9.91
C THR A 439 -10.35 -19.61 9.91
N PHE A 440 -9.69 -18.84 9.05
CA PHE A 440 -8.24 -18.70 9.07
C PHE A 440 -7.85 -17.79 10.24
N SER A 441 -6.81 -18.13 11.01
CA SER A 441 -6.34 -17.30 12.12
C SER A 441 -4.84 -17.42 12.35
N GLY A 442 -4.24 -16.43 13.00
CA GLY A 442 -2.85 -16.51 13.43
C GLY A 442 -2.26 -15.17 13.82
N HIS A 443 -1.02 -15.20 14.28
CA HIS A 443 -0.25 -14.03 14.70
C HIS A 443 0.61 -13.49 13.56
N TYR A 444 0.60 -12.17 13.38
CA TYR A 444 1.33 -11.47 12.32
C TYR A 444 2.33 -10.46 12.88
N THR A 445 3.57 -10.54 12.39
CA THR A 445 4.60 -9.49 12.50
C THR A 445 5.17 -9.20 11.11
N SER A 446 6.12 -8.26 10.96
CA SER A 446 6.52 -7.79 9.62
C SER A 446 7.92 -7.14 9.57
N SER A 447 8.35 -6.57 8.43
CA SER A 447 9.59 -5.75 8.29
C SER A 447 9.61 -4.80 7.07
N ALA A 448 9.67 -3.47 7.25
CA ALA A 448 9.94 -2.44 6.24
C ALA A 448 11.23 -1.67 6.54
N ILE A 449 12.03 -1.46 5.51
CA ILE A 449 13.07 -0.44 5.44
C ILE A 449 12.87 0.32 4.12
N THR A 450 12.99 1.65 4.16
CA THR A 450 13.03 2.48 2.95
C THR A 450 14.27 3.37 2.94
N ALA A 451 14.95 3.42 1.80
CA ALA A 451 15.91 4.47 1.48
C ALA A 451 15.31 5.36 0.37
N SER A 452 15.37 6.68 0.51
CA SER A 452 14.85 7.65 -0.46
C SER A 452 15.98 8.54 -0.98
N LEU A 453 15.98 8.80 -2.29
CA LEU A 453 16.84 9.77 -2.95
C LEU A 453 15.97 10.78 -3.71
N GLY A 454 16.22 12.06 -3.49
CA GLY A 454 15.63 13.18 -4.21
C GLY A 454 16.69 14.13 -4.75
N VAL A 455 16.34 14.84 -5.81
CA VAL A 455 17.10 15.98 -6.34
C VAL A 455 16.09 17.09 -6.62
N SER A 456 16.37 18.30 -6.17
CA SER A 456 15.59 19.48 -6.54
C SER A 456 16.47 20.62 -7.05
N TYR A 457 15.93 21.39 -7.99
CA TYR A 457 16.56 22.56 -8.58
C TYR A 457 15.57 23.72 -8.71
N LYS A 458 16.00 24.88 -8.22
CA LYS A 458 15.22 26.11 -8.16
C LYS A 458 15.73 27.09 -9.23
N PHE A 459 14.86 27.64 -10.07
CA PHE A 459 15.21 28.62 -11.11
C PHE A 459 14.74 30.00 -10.63
#